data_AF-A0A1Q4D5B1-F1
#
_entry.id   AF-A0A1Q4D5B1-F1
#
_cell.length_a   1.000
_cell.length_b   1.000
_cell.length_c   1.000
_cell.angle_alpha   90.00
_cell.angle_beta   90.00
_cell.angle_gamma   90.00
#
_symmetry.space_group_name_H-M   'P 1'
#
loop_
_entity.id
_entity.type
_entity.pdbx_description
1 polymer ?
#
loop_
_entity_poly.entity_id
_entity_poly.type
_entity_poly.pdbx_seq_one_letter_code
_entity_poly.pdbx_strand_id
1 'polypeptide(L)'
;MVRMNGVLDGPHPDDDPRARAAATKRTRTRAALIAAADTAFGARGWASTRVEDIAAEAGVSAATAYNHFPTKHVLIGVVFAPHVATLVVQADQDIARGRPVLDALEDQITALARLSYYHRGLTAAFTAAVLEYAIRTGDVPDPGDQLDPRTIVPLLTPLTRLVRYGQESGELRPDPSPDDIGSTIVNMVLVRSLNRKNERPEVLADLLRTVLLRTMVPPEQGPSALP
;
A
#
# COMPACT_ATOMS: atom_id res chain seq x y z
N MET A 1 -12.03 -7.75 -62.99
CA MET A 1 -12.79 -8.78 -62.26
C MET A 1 -11.85 -9.52 -61.32
N VAL A 2 -11.69 -9.03 -60.09
CA VAL A 2 -11.01 -9.74 -58.98
C VAL A 2 -11.83 -9.46 -57.72
N ARG A 3 -12.27 -10.53 -57.06
CA ARG A 3 -13.17 -10.54 -55.90
C ARG A 3 -12.49 -9.91 -54.67
N MET A 4 -13.09 -8.87 -54.07
CA MET A 4 -12.80 -8.47 -52.70
C MET A 4 -13.51 -9.45 -51.75
N ASN A 5 -12.73 -10.28 -51.06
CA ASN A 5 -13.22 -11.13 -49.98
C ASN A 5 -13.68 -10.24 -48.82
N GLY A 6 -14.97 -10.30 -48.51
CA GLY A 6 -15.51 -9.80 -47.25
C GLY A 6 -15.00 -10.66 -46.11
N VAL A 7 -14.12 -10.09 -45.30
CA VAL A 7 -13.87 -10.57 -43.95
C VAL A 7 -15.08 -10.16 -43.12
N LEU A 8 -15.92 -11.13 -42.78
CA LEU A 8 -16.95 -10.93 -41.77
C LEU A 8 -16.23 -10.76 -40.43
N ASP A 9 -16.18 -9.54 -39.91
CA ASP A 9 -15.87 -9.29 -38.51
C ASP A 9 -16.90 -10.05 -37.67
N GLY A 10 -16.47 -11.15 -37.06
CA GLY A 10 -17.26 -11.87 -36.07
C GLY A 10 -17.51 -10.96 -34.86
N PRO A 11 -18.59 -11.20 -34.08
CA PRO A 11 -18.89 -10.38 -32.91
C PRO A 11 -17.67 -10.38 -31.98
N HIS A 12 -17.20 -9.17 -31.63
CA HIS A 12 -16.12 -8.97 -30.67
C HIS A 12 -16.56 -9.64 -29.35
N PRO A 13 -15.67 -10.28 -28.56
CA PRO A 13 -16.04 -10.94 -27.31
C PRO A 13 -16.74 -10.01 -26.29
N ASP A 14 -16.67 -8.70 -26.49
CA ASP A 14 -17.44 -7.71 -25.75
C ASP A 14 -18.90 -7.58 -26.18
N ASP A 15 -19.38 -8.16 -27.29
CA ASP A 15 -20.75 -7.98 -27.80
C ASP A 15 -21.77 -9.05 -27.39
N ASP A 16 -21.34 -10.10 -26.68
CA ASP A 16 -22.27 -11.11 -26.13
C ASP A 16 -22.93 -10.61 -24.82
N PRO A 17 -24.27 -10.42 -24.78
CA PRO A 17 -24.99 -10.02 -23.58
C PRO A 17 -24.77 -10.96 -22.38
N ARG A 18 -24.52 -12.26 -22.62
CA ARG A 18 -24.27 -13.24 -21.55
C ARG A 18 -22.88 -13.05 -20.95
N ALA A 19 -21.87 -12.77 -21.77
CA ALA A 19 -20.52 -12.45 -21.32
C ALA A 19 -20.51 -11.15 -20.48
N ARG A 20 -21.21 -10.10 -20.94
CA ARG A 20 -21.38 -8.84 -20.20
C ARG A 20 -22.07 -9.06 -18.84
N ALA A 21 -23.16 -9.83 -18.81
CA ALA A 21 -23.88 -10.14 -17.57
C ALA A 21 -23.01 -10.93 -16.58
N ALA A 22 -22.22 -11.90 -17.07
CA ALA A 22 -21.29 -12.67 -16.25
C ALA A 22 -20.14 -11.81 -15.69
N ALA A 23 -19.57 -10.92 -16.50
CA ALA A 23 -18.55 -9.97 -16.07
C ALA A 23 -19.10 -9.01 -15.00
N THR A 24 -20.29 -8.45 -15.23
CA THR A 24 -20.98 -7.58 -14.26
C THR A 24 -21.21 -8.30 -12.92
N LYS A 25 -21.69 -9.55 -12.97
CA LYS A 25 -21.88 -10.37 -11.77
C LYS A 25 -20.56 -10.60 -11.04
N ARG A 26 -19.49 -10.92 -11.76
CA ARG A 26 -18.14 -11.13 -11.20
C ARG A 26 -17.62 -9.87 -10.49
N THR A 27 -17.78 -8.70 -11.10
CA THR A 27 -17.40 -7.41 -10.50
C THR A 27 -18.19 -7.13 -9.22
N ARG A 28 -19.51 -7.34 -9.25
CA ARG A 28 -20.36 -7.15 -8.07
C ARG A 28 -19.98 -8.10 -6.92
N THR A 29 -19.73 -9.37 -7.22
CA THR A 29 -19.28 -10.35 -6.21
C THR A 29 -17.94 -9.95 -5.61
N ARG A 30 -16.99 -9.52 -6.45
CA ARG A 30 -15.67 -9.07 -5.98
C ARG A 30 -15.81 -7.86 -5.04
N ALA A 31 -16.65 -6.89 -5.39
CA ALA A 31 -16.91 -5.72 -4.56
C ALA A 31 -17.56 -6.08 -3.21
N ALA A 32 -18.55 -6.99 -3.21
CA ALA A 32 -19.20 -7.46 -1.99
C ALA A 32 -18.21 -8.17 -1.04
N LEU A 33 -17.33 -9.02 -1.58
CA LEU A 33 -16.29 -9.68 -0.79
C LEU A 33 -15.30 -8.68 -0.17
N ILE A 34 -14.89 -7.65 -0.93
CA ILE A 34 -13.98 -6.61 -0.42
C ILE A 34 -14.65 -5.81 0.71
N ALA A 35 -15.92 -5.41 0.55
CA ALA A 35 -16.64 -4.65 1.56
C ALA A 35 -16.86 -5.45 2.86
N ALA A 36 -17.23 -6.73 2.74
CA ALA A 36 -17.36 -7.62 3.88
C ALA A 36 -16.00 -7.86 4.57
N ALA A 37 -14.93 -8.03 3.78
CA ALA A 37 -13.58 -8.22 4.31
C ALA A 37 -13.03 -6.98 5.02
N ASP A 38 -13.24 -5.78 4.49
CA ASP A 38 -12.89 -4.51 5.16
C ASP A 38 -13.52 -4.43 6.55
N THR A 39 -14.84 -4.62 6.62
CA THR A 39 -15.60 -4.63 7.87
C THR A 39 -15.07 -5.70 8.83
N ALA A 40 -14.89 -6.93 8.35
CA ALA A 40 -14.44 -8.06 9.15
C ALA A 40 -13.02 -7.85 9.72
N PHE A 41 -12.06 -7.50 8.86
CA PHE A 41 -10.68 -7.27 9.28
C PHE A 41 -10.56 -6.03 10.18
N GLY A 42 -11.28 -4.97 9.88
CA GLY A 42 -11.32 -3.75 10.69
C GLY A 42 -11.89 -3.98 12.10
N ALA A 43 -12.95 -4.78 12.23
CA ALA A 43 -13.63 -5.00 13.50
C ALA A 43 -13.07 -6.17 14.32
N ARG A 44 -12.77 -7.30 13.67
CA ARG A 44 -12.35 -8.55 14.35
C ARG A 44 -10.84 -8.78 14.28
N GLY A 45 -10.13 -8.06 13.41
CA GLY A 45 -8.70 -8.23 13.20
C GLY A 45 -8.34 -9.45 12.35
N TRP A 46 -7.04 -9.65 12.16
CA TRP A 46 -6.51 -10.72 11.31
C TRP A 46 -6.86 -12.11 11.84
N ALA A 47 -6.38 -12.48 13.04
CA ALA A 47 -6.48 -13.86 13.53
C ALA A 47 -7.92 -14.38 13.65
N SER A 48 -8.87 -13.52 14.04
CA SER A 48 -10.27 -13.89 14.28
C SER A 48 -11.18 -13.81 13.06
N THR A 49 -10.64 -13.53 11.87
CA THR A 49 -11.41 -13.42 10.64
C THR A 49 -11.13 -14.60 9.71
N ARG A 50 -12.17 -15.30 9.25
CA ARG A 50 -12.06 -16.37 8.26
C ARG A 50 -12.64 -15.94 6.91
N VAL A 51 -12.11 -16.53 5.82
CA VAL A 51 -12.63 -16.27 4.47
C VAL A 51 -14.06 -16.82 4.33
N GLU A 52 -14.40 -17.89 5.04
CA GLU A 52 -15.75 -18.44 5.04
C GLU A 52 -16.78 -17.47 5.65
N ASP A 53 -16.41 -16.79 6.74
CA ASP A 53 -17.29 -15.79 7.38
C ASP A 53 -17.52 -14.59 6.46
N ILE A 54 -16.45 -14.13 5.80
CA ILE A 54 -16.53 -13.05 4.80
C ILE A 54 -17.41 -13.45 3.61
N ALA A 55 -17.28 -14.70 3.13
CA ALA A 55 -18.11 -15.20 2.03
C ALA A 55 -19.59 -15.23 2.41
N ALA A 56 -19.90 -15.71 3.62
CA ALA A 56 -21.26 -15.72 4.15
C ALA A 56 -21.84 -14.30 4.26
N GLU A 57 -21.07 -13.35 4.80
CA GLU A 57 -21.46 -11.94 4.91
C GLU A 57 -21.67 -11.28 3.54
N ALA A 58 -20.84 -11.63 2.54
CA ALA A 58 -20.99 -11.18 1.16
C ALA A 58 -22.09 -11.91 0.37
N GLY A 59 -22.79 -12.88 0.99
CA GLY A 59 -23.87 -13.64 0.36
C GLY A 59 -23.42 -14.59 -0.75
N VAL A 60 -22.18 -15.10 -0.68
CA VAL A 60 -21.60 -16.03 -1.67
C VAL A 60 -21.04 -17.29 -1.00
N SER A 61 -20.80 -18.35 -1.79
CA SER A 61 -20.16 -19.56 -1.26
C SER A 61 -18.67 -19.35 -0.98
N ALA A 62 -18.11 -20.10 -0.02
CA ALA A 62 -16.66 -20.09 0.26
C ALA A 62 -15.83 -20.42 -1.00
N ALA A 63 -16.26 -21.39 -1.80
CA ALA A 63 -15.61 -21.71 -3.08
C ALA A 63 -15.60 -20.51 -4.05
N THR A 64 -16.68 -19.72 -4.08
CA THR A 64 -16.71 -18.47 -4.87
C THR A 64 -15.70 -17.45 -4.33
N ALA A 65 -15.60 -17.29 -3.02
CA ALA A 65 -14.62 -16.40 -2.41
C ALA A 65 -13.18 -16.80 -2.74
N TYR A 66 -12.83 -18.08 -2.58
CA TYR A 66 -11.48 -18.59 -2.91
C TYR A 66 -11.15 -18.49 -4.41
N ASN A 67 -12.14 -18.60 -5.30
CA ASN A 67 -11.93 -18.36 -6.73
C ASN A 67 -11.57 -16.89 -7.03
N HIS A 68 -12.07 -15.95 -6.24
CA HIS A 68 -11.76 -14.52 -6.38
C HIS A 68 -10.46 -14.14 -5.66
N PHE A 69 -10.22 -14.73 -4.50
CA PHE A 69 -9.10 -14.43 -3.62
C PHE A 69 -8.53 -15.75 -3.10
N PRO A 70 -7.49 -16.30 -3.76
CA PRO A 70 -6.97 -17.63 -3.46
C PRO A 70 -6.54 -17.82 -2.01
N THR A 71 -6.12 -16.73 -1.35
CA THR A 71 -5.73 -16.74 0.06
C THR A 71 -6.28 -15.52 0.79
N LYS A 72 -6.39 -15.66 2.12
CA LYS A 72 -6.71 -14.56 3.03
C LYS A 72 -5.69 -13.40 2.94
N HIS A 73 -4.42 -13.72 2.63
CA HIS A 73 -3.32 -12.76 2.45
C HIS A 73 -3.54 -11.88 1.21
N VAL A 74 -3.97 -12.49 0.09
CA VAL A 74 -4.37 -11.73 -1.10
C VAL A 74 -5.55 -10.82 -0.79
N LEU A 75 -6.56 -11.33 -0.08
CA LEU A 75 -7.76 -10.57 0.24
C LEU A 75 -7.44 -9.33 1.11
N ILE A 76 -6.66 -9.47 2.20
CA ILE A 76 -6.29 -8.31 3.03
C ILE A 76 -5.45 -7.30 2.25
N GLY A 77 -4.54 -7.74 1.37
CA GLY A 77 -3.79 -6.84 0.51
C GLY A 77 -4.70 -6.03 -0.42
N VAL A 78 -5.64 -6.69 -1.09
CA VAL A 78 -6.59 -6.02 -1.98
C VAL A 78 -7.52 -5.07 -1.23
N VAL A 79 -7.95 -5.45 -0.02
CA VAL A 79 -8.79 -4.59 0.84
C VAL A 79 -8.01 -3.36 1.29
N PHE A 80 -6.74 -3.51 1.64
CA PHE A 80 -5.93 -2.41 2.17
C PHE A 80 -5.39 -1.48 1.08
N ALA A 81 -5.16 -1.98 -0.14
CA ALA A 81 -4.56 -1.23 -1.26
C ALA A 81 -5.23 0.15 -1.55
N PRO A 82 -6.58 0.28 -1.61
CA PRO A 82 -7.23 1.58 -1.83
C PRO A 82 -6.89 2.63 -0.77
N HIS A 83 -6.65 2.22 0.48
CA HIS A 83 -6.39 3.15 1.58
C HIS A 83 -4.99 3.77 1.53
N VAL A 84 -4.05 3.13 0.82
CA VAL A 84 -2.66 3.61 0.67
C VAL A 84 -2.38 4.20 -0.71
N ALA A 85 -3.29 4.03 -1.68
CA ALA A 85 -3.07 4.44 -3.07
C ALA A 85 -2.74 5.93 -3.20
N THR A 86 -3.34 6.76 -2.34
CA THR A 86 -3.08 8.21 -2.31
C THR A 86 -1.65 8.54 -1.89
N LEU A 87 -1.00 7.72 -1.04
CA LEU A 87 0.38 7.93 -0.60
C LEU A 87 1.35 7.86 -1.78
N VAL A 88 1.21 6.85 -2.63
CA VAL A 88 2.03 6.69 -3.85
C VAL A 88 1.84 7.87 -4.79
N VAL A 89 0.59 8.23 -5.07
CA VAL A 89 0.26 9.35 -5.96
C VAL A 89 0.81 10.67 -5.42
N GLN A 90 0.71 10.91 -4.12
CA GLN A 90 1.24 12.12 -3.48
C GLN A 90 2.76 12.20 -3.59
N ALA A 91 3.48 11.11 -3.29
CA ALA A 91 4.94 11.09 -3.41
C ALA A 91 5.41 11.36 -4.85
N ASP A 92 4.79 10.71 -5.84
CA ASP A 92 5.12 10.93 -7.25
C ASP A 92 4.86 12.38 -7.69
N GLN A 93 3.78 13.00 -7.19
CA GLN A 93 3.47 14.40 -7.46
C GLN A 93 4.44 15.38 -6.79
N ASP A 94 4.84 15.11 -5.55
CA ASP A 94 5.79 15.95 -4.82
C ASP A 94 7.17 15.95 -5.49
N ILE A 95 7.62 14.77 -5.93
CA ILE A 95 8.85 14.60 -6.73
C ILE A 95 8.73 15.36 -8.06
N ALA A 96 7.64 15.18 -8.79
CA ALA A 96 7.44 15.84 -10.08
C ALA A 96 7.41 17.38 -9.99
N ARG A 97 7.00 17.93 -8.85
CA ARG A 97 6.97 19.37 -8.58
C ARG A 97 8.28 19.92 -8.03
N GLY A 98 9.24 19.05 -7.72
CA GLY A 98 10.48 19.44 -7.05
C GLY A 98 10.24 20.05 -5.67
N ARG A 99 9.27 19.52 -4.91
CA ARG A 99 9.05 19.98 -3.53
C ARG A 99 10.26 19.65 -2.66
N PRO A 100 10.56 20.49 -1.65
CA PRO A 100 11.55 20.16 -0.63
C PRO A 100 11.27 18.79 -0.02
N VAL A 101 12.26 17.90 -0.01
CA VAL A 101 12.05 16.49 0.31
C VAL A 101 11.64 16.26 1.77
N LEU A 102 12.12 17.09 2.69
CA LEU A 102 11.76 16.99 4.11
C LEU A 102 10.27 17.26 4.34
N ASP A 103 9.72 18.27 3.65
CA ASP A 103 8.30 18.61 3.75
C ASP A 103 7.45 17.47 3.16
N ALA A 104 7.86 16.91 2.02
CA ALA A 104 7.18 15.78 1.39
C ALA A 104 7.23 14.52 2.27
N LEU A 105 8.37 14.24 2.94
CA LEU A 105 8.50 13.14 3.89
C LEU A 105 7.63 13.34 5.13
N GLU A 106 7.56 14.56 5.68
CA GLU A 106 6.69 14.89 6.82
C GLU A 106 5.20 14.71 6.46
N ASP A 107 4.79 15.17 5.28
CA ASP A 107 3.44 14.97 4.75
C ASP A 107 3.10 13.48 4.62
N GLN A 108 4.02 12.67 4.06
CA GLN A 108 3.83 11.22 3.93
C GLN A 108 3.75 10.50 5.28
N ILE A 109 4.62 10.85 6.23
CA ILE A 109 4.59 10.30 7.59
C ILE A 109 3.26 10.64 8.26
N THR A 110 2.80 11.88 8.13
CA THR A 110 1.52 12.33 8.67
C THR A 110 0.36 11.58 8.03
N ALA A 111 0.37 11.39 6.70
CA ALA A 111 -0.66 10.66 5.98
C ALA A 111 -0.70 9.18 6.39
N LEU A 112 0.45 8.53 6.57
CA LEU A 112 0.56 7.15 7.05
C LEU A 112 0.09 7.00 8.51
N ALA A 113 0.42 7.97 9.36
CA ALA A 113 -0.06 8.02 10.74
C ALA A 113 -1.58 8.23 10.80
N ARG A 114 -2.15 9.09 9.94
CA ARG A 114 -3.60 9.30 9.80
C ARG A 114 -4.31 8.03 9.33
N LEU A 115 -3.78 7.35 8.32
CA LEU A 115 -4.29 6.04 7.89
C LEU A 115 -4.36 5.07 9.07
N SER A 116 -3.28 4.96 9.83
CA SER A 116 -3.19 4.08 11.00
C SER A 116 -4.12 4.49 12.15
N TYR A 117 -4.44 5.78 12.26
CA TYR A 117 -5.36 6.31 13.26
C TYR A 117 -6.82 6.02 12.89
N TYR A 118 -7.23 6.35 11.67
CA TYR A 118 -8.63 6.21 11.22
C TYR A 118 -9.01 4.77 10.86
N HIS A 119 -8.06 3.98 10.35
CA HIS A 119 -8.27 2.59 9.95
C HIS A 119 -7.51 1.61 10.83
N ARG A 120 -7.32 1.93 12.12
CA ARG A 120 -6.44 1.21 13.06
C ARG A 120 -6.61 -0.32 13.04
N GLY A 121 -7.85 -0.81 13.07
CA GLY A 121 -8.12 -2.25 13.07
C GLY A 121 -7.67 -2.93 11.77
N LEU A 122 -7.94 -2.28 10.63
CA LEU A 122 -7.53 -2.78 9.33
C LEU A 122 -6.01 -2.70 9.15
N THR A 123 -5.38 -1.61 9.57
CA THR A 123 -3.91 -1.48 9.60
C THR A 123 -3.28 -2.57 10.45
N ALA A 124 -3.82 -2.84 11.64
CA ALA A 124 -3.34 -3.92 12.50
C ALA A 124 -3.47 -5.30 11.82
N ALA A 125 -4.60 -5.54 11.14
CA ALA A 125 -4.83 -6.79 10.42
C ALA A 125 -3.86 -6.98 9.26
N PHE A 126 -3.61 -5.92 8.48
CA PHE A 126 -2.62 -5.92 7.40
C PHE A 126 -1.19 -6.16 7.94
N THR A 127 -0.78 -5.45 9.00
CA THR A 127 0.54 -5.65 9.63
C THR A 127 0.71 -7.08 10.13
N ALA A 128 -0.31 -7.66 10.78
CA ALA A 128 -0.26 -9.04 11.24
C ALA A 128 -0.13 -10.03 10.08
N ALA A 129 -0.86 -9.82 8.98
CA ALA A 129 -0.76 -10.65 7.79
C ALA A 129 0.63 -10.58 7.14
N VAL A 130 1.22 -9.38 7.08
CA VAL A 130 2.59 -9.19 6.58
C VAL A 130 3.60 -9.92 7.45
N LEU A 131 3.54 -9.77 8.77
CA LEU A 131 4.46 -10.45 9.69
C LEU A 131 4.33 -11.98 9.60
N GLU A 132 3.11 -12.51 9.53
CA GLU A 132 2.86 -13.94 9.33
C GLU A 132 3.42 -14.44 7.98
N TYR A 133 3.28 -13.66 6.91
CA TYR A 133 3.79 -14.01 5.59
C TYR A 133 5.32 -13.95 5.51
N ALA A 134 5.93 -12.92 6.10
CA ALA A 134 7.37 -12.70 6.08
C ALA A 134 8.16 -13.82 6.77
N ILE A 135 7.59 -14.44 7.81
CA ILE A 135 8.19 -15.63 8.45
C ILE A 135 8.42 -16.77 7.43
N ARG A 136 7.61 -16.85 6.37
CA ARG A 136 7.69 -17.91 5.35
C ARG A 136 8.58 -17.57 4.17
N THR A 137 8.72 -16.29 3.83
CA THR A 137 9.32 -15.83 2.57
C THR A 137 10.56 -14.95 2.75
N GLY A 138 10.88 -14.52 3.98
CA GLY A 138 12.00 -13.64 4.29
C GLY A 138 11.65 -12.14 4.20
N ASP A 139 12.69 -11.31 4.35
CA ASP A 139 12.54 -9.86 4.55
C ASP A 139 12.12 -9.13 3.26
N VAL A 140 12.67 -9.54 2.12
CA VAL A 140 12.40 -8.92 0.81
C VAL A 140 11.31 -9.71 0.08
N PRO A 141 10.18 -9.09 -0.29
CA PRO A 141 9.15 -9.76 -1.08
C PRO A 141 9.67 -10.14 -2.47
N ASP A 142 9.41 -11.37 -2.91
CA ASP A 142 9.62 -11.77 -4.30
C ASP A 142 8.56 -11.07 -5.18
N PRO A 143 8.94 -10.23 -6.17
CA PRO A 143 7.98 -9.58 -7.06
C PRO A 143 7.11 -10.57 -7.85
N GLY A 144 7.54 -11.82 -8.03
CA GLY A 144 6.76 -12.89 -8.64
C GLY A 144 5.70 -13.50 -7.72
N ASP A 145 5.79 -13.29 -6.41
CA ASP A 145 4.84 -13.82 -5.43
C ASP A 145 3.65 -12.89 -5.24
N GLN A 146 2.62 -13.07 -6.06
CA GLN A 146 1.37 -12.33 -5.97
C GLN A 146 0.49 -12.72 -4.76
N LEU A 147 0.91 -13.69 -3.94
CA LEU A 147 0.23 -14.08 -2.72
C LEU A 147 0.70 -13.29 -1.50
N ASP A 148 1.88 -12.66 -1.58
CA ASP A 148 2.44 -11.81 -0.54
C ASP A 148 1.66 -10.48 -0.45
N PRO A 149 1.10 -10.10 0.71
CA PRO A 149 0.44 -8.81 0.87
C PRO A 149 1.34 -7.60 0.55
N ARG A 150 2.67 -7.74 0.69
CA ARG A 150 3.66 -6.69 0.41
C ARG A 150 3.83 -6.42 -1.08
N THR A 151 3.58 -7.39 -1.96
CA THR A 151 3.61 -7.17 -3.42
C THR A 151 2.33 -6.50 -3.90
N ILE A 152 1.20 -6.76 -3.24
CA ILE A 152 -0.08 -6.12 -3.51
C ILE A 152 -0.10 -4.68 -2.98
N VAL A 153 0.49 -4.46 -1.79
CA VAL A 153 0.53 -3.16 -1.12
C VAL A 153 1.98 -2.78 -0.80
N PRO A 154 2.68 -2.11 -1.74
CA PRO A 154 4.08 -1.75 -1.57
C PRO A 154 4.21 -0.47 -0.71
N LEU A 155 3.85 -0.58 0.58
CA LEU A 155 3.74 0.54 1.51
C LEU A 155 5.04 1.34 1.68
N LEU A 156 6.19 0.70 1.46
CA LEU A 156 7.50 1.33 1.53
C LEU A 156 7.81 2.23 0.33
N THR A 157 7.25 1.93 -0.84
CA THR A 157 7.63 2.55 -2.11
C THR A 157 7.53 4.08 -2.12
N PRO A 158 6.46 4.73 -1.60
CA PRO A 158 6.39 6.20 -1.58
C PRO A 158 7.57 6.83 -0.81
N LEU A 159 7.89 6.29 0.35
CA LEU A 159 8.98 6.78 1.20
C LEU A 159 10.34 6.50 0.58
N THR A 160 10.58 5.28 0.08
CA THR A 160 11.82 4.92 -0.62
C THR A 160 12.07 5.84 -1.82
N ARG A 161 11.03 6.18 -2.59
CA ARG A 161 11.15 7.09 -3.74
C ARG A 161 11.51 8.51 -3.32
N LEU A 162 10.84 9.05 -2.28
CA LEU A 162 11.15 10.38 -1.76
C LEU A 162 12.56 10.46 -1.19
N VAL A 163 12.98 9.47 -0.40
CA VAL A 163 14.35 9.43 0.15
C VAL A 163 15.37 9.38 -0.97
N ARG A 164 15.17 8.51 -1.97
CA ARG A 164 16.04 8.44 -3.15
C ARG A 164 16.11 9.79 -3.87
N TYR A 165 14.97 10.42 -4.10
CA TYR A 165 14.91 11.75 -4.72
C TYR A 165 15.73 12.79 -3.94
N GLY A 166 15.57 12.84 -2.61
CA GLY A 166 16.34 13.76 -1.75
C GLY A 166 17.83 13.46 -1.72
N GLN A 167 18.22 12.18 -1.83
CA GLN A 167 19.64 11.80 -1.92
C GLN A 167 20.25 12.18 -3.27
N GLU A 168 19.51 11.96 -4.37
CA GLU A 168 19.94 12.33 -5.72
C GLU A 168 19.99 13.85 -5.92
N SER A 169 19.10 14.62 -5.26
CA SER A 169 19.13 16.09 -5.28
C SER A 169 20.18 16.70 -4.35
N GLY A 170 20.77 15.90 -3.44
CA GLY A 170 21.73 16.35 -2.44
C GLY A 170 21.10 17.01 -1.20
N GLU A 171 19.77 17.04 -1.08
CA GLU A 171 19.05 17.52 0.11
C GLU A 171 19.20 16.58 1.31
N LEU A 172 19.38 15.27 1.05
CA LEU A 172 19.62 14.24 2.06
C LEU A 172 21.00 13.61 1.89
N ARG A 173 21.59 13.17 3.00
CA ARG A 173 22.83 12.39 2.97
C ARG A 173 22.63 11.05 2.23
N PRO A 174 23.65 10.57 1.50
CA PRO A 174 23.55 9.35 0.68
C PRO A 174 23.52 8.03 1.48
N ASP A 175 23.77 8.07 2.79
CA ASP A 175 23.77 6.90 3.69
C ASP A 175 22.92 7.21 4.94
N PRO A 176 22.07 6.27 5.41
CA PRO A 176 21.79 4.91 4.92
C PRO A 176 21.04 4.81 3.57
N SER A 177 20.81 3.58 3.09
CA SER A 177 20.08 3.33 1.85
C SER A 177 18.61 3.82 1.93
N PRO A 178 17.98 4.20 0.78
CA PRO A 178 16.56 4.56 0.75
C PRO A 178 15.63 3.52 1.36
N ASP A 179 15.92 2.24 1.14
CA ASP A 179 15.11 1.12 1.63
C ASP A 179 15.23 0.95 3.15
N ASP A 180 16.42 1.12 3.73
CA ASP A 180 16.62 1.09 5.19
C ASP A 180 15.92 2.28 5.87
N ILE A 181 16.03 3.47 5.29
CA ILE A 181 15.36 4.66 5.82
C ILE A 181 13.84 4.51 5.71
N GLY A 182 13.34 4.15 4.54
CA GLY A 182 11.90 3.98 4.28
C GLY A 182 11.28 2.92 5.20
N SER A 183 11.90 1.75 5.30
CA SER A 183 11.45 0.67 6.19
C SER A 183 11.48 1.07 7.67
N THR A 184 12.53 1.77 8.12
CA THR A 184 12.63 2.28 9.49
C THR A 184 11.51 3.26 9.81
N ILE A 185 11.23 4.21 8.91
CA ILE A 185 10.14 5.17 9.07
C ILE A 185 8.80 4.43 9.18
N VAL A 186 8.49 3.53 8.26
CA VAL A 186 7.23 2.76 8.29
C VAL A 186 7.10 1.94 9.56
N ASN A 187 8.16 1.27 10.00
CA ASN A 187 8.16 0.49 11.23
C ASN A 187 7.85 1.37 12.46
N MET A 188 8.53 2.52 12.57
CA MET A 188 8.27 3.47 13.65
C MET A 188 6.84 3.98 13.62
N VAL A 189 6.32 4.32 12.43
CA VAL A 189 4.96 4.86 12.28
C VAL A 189 3.90 3.81 12.64
N LEU A 190 3.98 2.63 12.03
CA LEU A 190 3.00 1.57 12.21
C LEU A 190 2.99 1.06 13.65
N VAL A 191 4.16 0.67 14.18
CA VAL A 191 4.25 0.10 15.53
C VAL A 191 3.75 1.10 16.56
N ARG A 192 4.15 2.37 16.46
CA ARG A 192 3.73 3.38 17.42
C ARG A 192 2.25 3.71 17.31
N SER A 193 1.74 3.94 16.11
CA SER A 193 0.32 4.26 15.90
C SER A 193 -0.60 3.13 16.39
N LEU A 194 -0.21 1.88 16.17
CA LEU A 194 -0.94 0.72 16.67
C LEU A 194 -0.88 0.61 18.20
N ASN A 195 0.25 0.91 18.84
CA ASN A 195 0.40 0.82 20.29
C ASN A 195 -0.14 2.05 21.06
N ARG A 196 -0.34 3.19 20.39
CA ARG A 196 -0.81 4.45 21.00
C ARG A 196 -2.10 4.96 20.37
N LYS A 197 -3.19 4.23 20.59
CA LYS A 197 -4.52 4.46 19.98
C LYS A 197 -5.11 5.89 20.10
N ASN A 198 -4.68 6.68 21.08
CA ASN A 198 -5.19 8.04 21.32
C ASN A 198 -4.17 9.14 20.96
N GLU A 199 -2.98 8.77 20.50
CA GLU A 199 -1.98 9.74 20.06
C GLU A 199 -2.42 10.34 18.72
N ARG A 200 -2.44 11.67 18.63
CA ARG A 200 -2.79 12.36 17.39
C ARG A 200 -1.69 12.12 16.35
N PRO A 201 -2.04 11.88 15.06
CA PRO A 201 -1.08 11.61 13.99
C PRO A 201 0.06 12.64 13.89
N GLU A 202 -0.27 13.91 14.12
CA GLU A 202 0.67 15.04 14.02
C GLU A 202 1.80 14.94 15.05
N VAL A 203 1.53 14.39 16.24
CA VAL A 203 2.54 14.22 17.30
C VAL A 203 3.65 13.27 16.87
N LEU A 204 3.30 12.22 16.12
CA LEU A 204 4.25 11.25 15.60
C LEU A 204 5.09 11.83 14.46
N ALA A 205 4.45 12.57 13.56
CA ALA A 205 5.14 13.27 12.47
C ALA A 205 6.16 14.29 13.01
N ASP A 206 5.75 15.13 13.96
CA ASP A 206 6.62 16.10 14.63
C ASP A 206 7.81 15.43 15.33
N LEU A 207 7.56 14.28 15.98
CA LEU A 207 8.62 13.51 16.63
C LEU A 207 9.63 13.01 15.60
N LEU A 208 9.17 12.34 14.54
CA LEU A 208 10.05 11.81 13.49
C LEU A 208 10.80 12.92 12.75
N ARG A 209 10.17 14.06 12.50
CA ARG A 209 10.87 15.24 11.97
C ARG A 209 12.02 15.66 12.88
N THR A 210 11.78 15.72 14.19
CA THR A 210 12.74 16.21 15.18
C THR A 210 13.89 15.24 15.42
N VAL A 211 13.61 13.94 15.54
CA VAL A 211 14.60 12.93 15.98
C VAL A 211 15.26 12.18 14.83
N LEU A 212 14.63 12.14 13.66
CA LEU A 212 15.09 11.34 12.52
C LEU A 212 15.40 12.22 11.31
N LEU A 213 14.39 12.91 10.75
CA LEU A 213 14.55 13.60 9.46
C LEU A 213 15.61 14.71 9.50
N ARG A 214 15.65 15.51 10.57
CA ARG A 214 16.69 16.55 10.73
C ARG A 214 18.10 15.99 10.71
N THR A 215 18.28 14.77 11.21
CA THR A 215 19.62 14.17 11.22
C THR A 215 20.06 13.77 9.82
N MET A 216 19.15 13.63 8.84
CA MET A 216 19.43 13.19 7.48
C MET A 216 19.92 14.33 6.56
N VAL A 217 19.77 15.58 6.98
CA VAL A 217 20.25 16.74 6.22
C VAL A 217 21.77 16.82 6.34
N PRO A 218 22.52 17.06 5.24
CA PRO A 218 23.95 17.34 5.33
C PRO A 218 24.23 18.53 6.25
N PRO A 219 25.35 18.54 6.99
CA PRO A 219 25.75 19.74 7.73
C PRO A 219 25.93 20.90 6.73
N GLU A 220 25.50 22.11 7.11
CA GLU A 220 25.78 23.31 6.32
C GLU A 220 27.29 23.37 6.04
N GLN A 221 27.67 23.43 4.76
CA GLN A 221 29.06 23.68 4.40
C GLN A 221 29.37 25.10 4.86
N GLY A 222 29.96 25.23 6.05
CA GLY A 222 30.50 26.50 6.52
C GLY A 222 31.44 27.10 5.46
N PRO A 223 31.55 28.44 5.39
CA PRO A 223 32.32 29.10 4.35
C PRO A 223 33.70 28.46 4.22
N SER A 224 33.99 27.97 3.01
CA SER A 224 35.28 27.37 2.66
C SER A 224 36.38 28.31 3.14
N ALA A 225 37.10 27.91 4.17
CA ALA A 225 38.32 28.59 4.59
C ALA A 225 39.36 28.30 3.51
N LEU A 226 39.35 29.11 2.45
CA LEU A 226 40.43 29.16 1.48
C LEU A 226 41.65 29.83 2.15
N PRO A 227 42.81 29.16 2.20
CA PRO A 227 44.09 29.85 2.37
C PRO A 227 44.53 30.56 1.07
#